data_AF-A0AAD1NJW8-F1
#
_entry.id   AF-A0AAD1NJW8-F1
#
_cell.length_a   1.000
_cell.length_b   1.000
_cell.length_c   1.000
_cell.angle_alpha   90.00
_cell.angle_beta   90.00
_cell.angle_gamma   90.00
#
_symmetry.space_group_name_H-M   'P 1'
#
loop_
_entity.id
_entity.type
_entity.pdbx_description
1 polymer ?
#
loop_
_entity_poly.entity_id
_entity_poly.type
_entity_poly.pdbx_seq_one_letter_code
_entity_poly.pdbx_strand_id
1 'polypeptide(L)'
;MNLHFNNLKRWLLPIYSIFSAIITVIYIMFNSTFYKLDLVRYSNDIDYYNKMSAILPKGLLQLNGDFSQLDSPLLIIVYLLGILICLISLKLNWNPYYKRTYTPLISMFGFLLPLLIRNGENIIWMLLLGLIMAFIGSFFYVFAVGKAYK
;
A
#
# COMPACT_ATOMS: atom_id res chain seq x y z
N MET A 1 13.13 11.37 28.90
CA MET A 1 12.15 11.22 27.82
C MET A 1 11.16 10.14 28.25
N ASN A 2 9.86 10.43 28.27
CA ASN A 2 8.84 9.56 28.88
C ASN A 2 8.79 8.19 28.16
N LEU A 3 8.80 7.07 28.89
CA LEU A 3 8.88 5.70 28.35
C LEU A 3 7.71 5.42 27.36
N HIS A 4 6.53 5.95 27.69
CA HIS A 4 5.34 5.87 26.84
C HIS A 4 5.53 6.58 25.49
N PHE A 5 6.22 7.72 25.47
CA PHE A 5 6.48 8.47 24.24
C PHE A 5 7.46 7.72 23.31
N ASN A 6 8.48 7.08 23.87
CA ASN A 6 9.42 6.27 23.10
C ASN A 6 8.77 5.02 22.52
N ASN A 7 7.90 4.36 23.29
CA ASN A 7 7.12 3.22 22.80
C ASN A 7 6.16 3.64 21.69
N LEU A 8 5.42 4.73 21.88
CA LEU A 8 4.51 5.25 20.86
C LEU A 8 5.27 5.59 19.57
N LYS A 9 6.40 6.29 19.68
CA LYS A 9 7.26 6.62 18.53
C LYS A 9 7.76 5.39 17.78
N ARG A 10 8.07 4.29 18.49
CA ARG A 10 8.55 3.03 17.90
C ARG A 10 7.44 2.28 17.17
N TRP A 11 6.23 2.30 17.70
CA TRP A 11 5.10 1.50 17.19
C TRP A 11 4.15 2.26 16.25
N LEU A 12 4.27 3.58 16.15
CA LEU A 12 3.41 4.42 15.31
C LEU A 12 3.36 3.93 13.84
N LEU A 13 4.51 3.76 13.19
CA LEU A 13 4.60 3.35 11.78
C LEU A 13 4.05 1.93 11.55
N PRO A 14 4.42 0.91 12.36
CA PRO A 14 3.84 -0.42 12.24
C PRO A 14 2.33 -0.46 12.40
N ILE A 15 1.81 0.18 13.47
CA ILE A 15 0.37 0.22 13.74
C ILE A 15 -0.37 0.84 12.55
N TYR A 16 0.16 1.93 12.01
CA TYR A 16 -0.44 2.57 10.85
C TYR A 16 -0.36 1.71 9.58
N SER A 17 0.77 1.01 9.34
CA SER A 17 0.90 0.11 8.20
C SER A 17 -0.14 -1.02 8.23
N ILE A 18 -0.38 -1.62 9.41
CA ILE A 18 -1.43 -2.63 9.60
C ILE A 18 -2.82 -2.03 9.37
N PHE A 19 -3.09 -0.85 9.94
CA PHE A 19 -4.36 -0.14 9.76
C PHE A 19 -4.64 0.16 8.27
N SER A 20 -3.65 0.67 7.55
CA SER A 20 -3.78 0.96 6.12
C SER A 20 -4.00 -0.30 5.28
N ALA A 21 -3.37 -1.42 5.65
CA ALA A 21 -3.58 -2.71 4.99
C ALA A 21 -5.01 -3.21 5.19
N ILE A 22 -5.52 -3.16 6.43
CA ILE A 22 -6.90 -3.56 6.75
C ILE A 22 -7.90 -2.74 5.95
N ILE A 23 -7.75 -1.40 5.93
CA ILE A 23 -8.66 -0.54 5.16
C ILE A 23 -8.59 -0.84 3.67
N THR A 24 -7.38 -1.03 3.13
CA THR A 24 -7.20 -1.33 1.71
C THR A 24 -7.86 -2.65 1.33
N VAL A 25 -7.70 -3.70 2.15
CA VAL A 25 -8.33 -5.01 1.93
C VAL A 25 -9.85 -4.88 1.98
N ILE A 26 -10.40 -4.21 3.01
CA ILE A 26 -11.85 -3.97 3.12
C ILE A 26 -12.35 -3.23 1.88
N TYR A 27 -11.65 -2.18 1.45
CA TYR A 27 -12.02 -1.43 0.27
C TYR A 27 -12.07 -2.30 -1.00
N ILE A 28 -11.03 -3.12 -1.23
CA ILE A 28 -10.97 -4.05 -2.36
C ILE A 28 -12.15 -5.02 -2.29
N MET A 29 -12.47 -5.58 -1.11
CA MET A 29 -13.58 -6.52 -0.97
C MET A 29 -14.93 -5.91 -1.38
N PHE A 30 -15.20 -4.66 -1.01
CA PHE A 30 -16.48 -4.00 -1.30
C PHE A 30 -16.54 -3.32 -2.66
N ASN A 31 -15.39 -3.01 -3.28
CA ASN A 31 -15.32 -2.22 -4.52
C ASN A 31 -14.55 -2.94 -5.64
N SER A 32 -14.54 -4.27 -5.64
CA SER A 32 -13.97 -5.05 -6.74
C SER A 32 -15.02 -5.87 -7.48
N THR A 33 -14.80 -6.02 -8.78
CA THR A 33 -15.51 -6.97 -9.64
C THR A 33 -14.59 -8.15 -9.95
N PHE A 34 -15.12 -9.35 -9.78
CA PHE A 34 -14.45 -10.58 -10.18
C PHE A 34 -15.07 -11.12 -11.47
N TYR A 35 -14.29 -11.14 -12.54
CA TYR A 35 -14.70 -11.68 -13.83
C TYR A 35 -14.50 -13.20 -13.85
N LYS A 36 -15.60 -13.95 -13.99
CA LYS A 36 -15.55 -15.41 -14.12
C LYS A 36 -15.17 -15.79 -15.55
N LEU A 37 -14.09 -16.56 -15.71
CA LEU A 37 -13.66 -17.08 -17.00
C LEU A 37 -14.36 -18.41 -17.31
N ASP A 38 -15.26 -18.40 -18.28
CA ASP A 38 -15.77 -19.61 -18.92
C ASP A 38 -14.88 -19.99 -20.11
N LEU A 39 -14.11 -21.07 -19.95
CA LEU A 39 -13.15 -21.55 -20.96
C LEU A 39 -13.84 -22.10 -22.21
N VAL A 40 -15.04 -22.68 -22.07
CA VAL A 40 -15.78 -23.27 -23.20
C VAL A 40 -16.35 -22.18 -24.09
N ARG A 41 -16.89 -21.12 -23.49
CA ARG A 41 -17.30 -19.93 -24.26
C ARG A 41 -16.11 -19.18 -24.83
N TYR A 42 -14.99 -19.10 -24.10
CA TYR A 42 -13.78 -18.44 -24.59
C TYR A 42 -13.21 -19.04 -25.87
N SER A 43 -13.31 -20.36 -26.06
CA SER A 43 -12.82 -21.01 -27.28
C SER A 43 -13.81 -20.95 -28.44
N ASN A 44 -15.10 -20.85 -28.16
CA ASN A 44 -16.15 -21.13 -29.14
C ASN A 44 -16.96 -19.88 -29.56
N ASP A 45 -16.88 -18.79 -28.81
CA ASP A 45 -17.61 -17.53 -29.06
C ASP A 45 -16.62 -16.38 -29.26
N ILE A 46 -16.61 -15.83 -30.49
CA ILE A 46 -15.69 -14.77 -30.91
C ILE A 46 -15.94 -13.47 -30.12
N ASP A 47 -17.20 -13.14 -29.82
CA ASP A 47 -17.53 -11.92 -29.09
C ASP A 47 -17.10 -12.05 -27.62
N TYR A 48 -17.31 -13.23 -27.04
CA TYR A 48 -16.82 -13.52 -25.69
C TYR A 48 -15.29 -13.55 -25.62
N TYR A 49 -14.61 -14.12 -26.62
CA TYR A 49 -13.15 -14.08 -26.75
C TYR A 49 -12.63 -12.64 -26.82
N ASN A 50 -13.21 -11.79 -27.67
CA ASN A 50 -12.80 -10.39 -27.81
C ASN A 50 -13.01 -9.61 -26.52
N LYS A 51 -14.13 -9.82 -25.84
CA LYS A 51 -14.41 -9.19 -24.54
C LYS A 51 -13.42 -9.64 -23.47
N MET A 52 -13.17 -10.94 -23.37
CA MET A 52 -12.38 -11.49 -22.29
C MET A 52 -10.87 -11.31 -22.52
N SER A 53 -10.41 -11.32 -23.76
CA SER A 53 -9.01 -11.00 -24.13
C SER A 53 -8.64 -9.55 -23.82
N ALA A 54 -9.61 -8.62 -23.78
CA ALA A 54 -9.40 -7.25 -23.31
C ALA A 54 -9.30 -7.13 -21.77
N ILE A 55 -9.85 -8.10 -21.02
CA ILE A 55 -9.95 -8.10 -19.55
C ILE A 55 -8.81 -8.92 -18.92
N LEU A 56 -8.52 -10.09 -19.47
CA LEU A 56 -7.48 -11.03 -19.02
C LEU A 56 -6.11 -10.38 -18.74
N PRO A 57 -5.53 -9.56 -19.64
CA PRO A 57 -4.23 -8.92 -19.38
C PRO A 57 -4.27 -7.93 -18.21
N LYS A 58 -5.45 -7.41 -17.88
CA LYS A 58 -5.68 -6.50 -16.74
C LYS A 58 -6.01 -7.26 -15.45
N GLY A 59 -6.04 -8.59 -15.48
CA GLY A 59 -6.41 -9.44 -14.35
C GLY A 59 -7.92 -9.58 -14.16
N LEU A 60 -8.33 -10.69 -13.55
CA LEU A 60 -9.74 -11.04 -13.35
C LEU A 60 -10.41 -10.30 -12.20
N LEU A 61 -9.63 -9.83 -11.22
CA LEU A 61 -10.13 -9.05 -10.09
C LEU A 61 -9.73 -7.59 -10.32
N GLN A 62 -10.72 -6.71 -10.52
CA GLN A 62 -10.49 -5.30 -10.85
C GLN A 62 -11.27 -4.41 -9.89
N LEU A 63 -10.72 -3.24 -9.56
CA LEU A 63 -11.48 -2.23 -8.82
C LEU A 63 -12.53 -1.59 -9.73
N ASN A 64 -13.65 -1.20 -9.15
CA ASN A 64 -14.66 -0.41 -9.83
C ASN A 64 -14.10 0.98 -10.16
N GLY A 65 -14.28 1.43 -11.41
CA GLY A 65 -13.76 2.71 -11.90
C GLY A 65 -12.56 2.54 -12.83
N ASP A 66 -11.58 3.44 -12.76
CA ASP A 66 -10.32 3.27 -13.48
C ASP A 66 -9.51 2.12 -12.85
N PHE A 67 -9.29 1.07 -13.62
CA PHE A 67 -8.54 -0.11 -13.18
C PHE A 67 -7.03 0.18 -13.07
N SER A 68 -6.55 1.27 -13.67
CA SER A 68 -5.13 1.62 -13.79
C SER A 68 -4.67 2.71 -12.84
N GLN A 69 -5.61 3.38 -12.14
CA GLN A 69 -5.33 4.51 -11.27
C GLN A 69 -6.11 4.42 -9.96
N LEU A 70 -5.55 5.03 -8.91
CA LEU A 70 -6.22 5.12 -7.63
C LEU A 70 -7.16 6.32 -7.62
N ASP A 71 -8.42 6.09 -7.99
CA ASP A 71 -9.44 7.15 -7.99
C ASP A 71 -10.23 7.23 -6.68
N SER A 72 -10.03 6.28 -5.77
CA SER A 72 -10.74 6.21 -4.50
C SER A 72 -10.31 7.33 -3.55
N PRO A 73 -11.19 8.29 -3.19
CA PRO A 73 -10.84 9.37 -2.26
C PRO A 73 -10.41 8.82 -0.90
N LEU A 74 -11.05 7.73 -0.45
CA LEU A 74 -10.74 7.08 0.82
C LEU A 74 -9.33 6.49 0.82
N LEU A 75 -8.95 5.73 -0.21
CA LEU A 75 -7.59 5.19 -0.29
C LEU A 75 -6.57 6.31 -0.46
N ILE A 76 -6.83 7.32 -1.30
CA ILE A 76 -5.92 8.46 -1.45
C ILE A 76 -5.60 9.09 -0.08
N ILE A 77 -6.62 9.37 0.74
CA ILE A 77 -6.44 9.95 2.08
C ILE A 77 -5.61 9.03 2.98
N VAL A 78 -5.89 7.72 2.99
CA VAL A 78 -5.14 6.75 3.81
C VAL A 78 -3.66 6.73 3.42
N TYR A 79 -3.36 6.71 2.13
CA TYR A 79 -1.96 6.66 1.68
C TYR A 79 -1.23 8.00 1.93
N LEU A 80 -1.91 9.14 1.76
CA LEU A 80 -1.37 10.46 2.12
C LEU A 80 -1.08 10.60 3.62
N LEU A 81 -1.98 10.10 4.49
CA LEU A 81 -1.74 10.06 5.93
C LEU A 81 -0.56 9.14 6.27
N GLY A 82 -0.38 8.03 5.56
CA GLY A 82 0.80 7.17 5.68
C GLY A 82 2.11 7.90 5.38
N ILE A 83 2.13 8.69 4.31
CA ILE A 83 3.28 9.55 3.96
C ILE A 83 3.55 10.57 5.07
N LEU A 84 2.51 11.22 5.58
CA LEU A 84 2.63 12.19 6.67
C LEU A 84 3.19 11.56 7.95
N ILE A 85 2.76 10.34 8.30
CA ILE A 85 3.29 9.59 9.45
C ILE A 85 4.76 9.20 9.24
N CYS A 86 5.17 8.87 8.00
CA CYS A 86 6.59 8.64 7.68
C CYS A 86 7.43 9.92 7.91
N LEU A 87 6.96 11.08 7.45
CA LEU A 87 7.63 12.36 7.66
C LEU A 87 7.75 12.74 9.13
N ILE A 88 6.67 12.55 9.92
CA ILE A 88 6.70 12.74 11.37
C ILE A 88 7.73 11.82 12.00
N SER A 89 7.76 10.55 11.59
CA SER A 89 8.70 9.55 12.14
C SER A 89 10.15 9.90 11.84
N LEU A 90 10.45 10.43 10.65
CA LEU A 90 11.78 10.96 10.30
C LEU A 90 12.15 12.16 11.19
N LYS A 91 11.25 13.15 11.29
CA LYS A 91 11.48 14.35 12.10
C LYS A 91 11.72 14.00 13.57
N LEU A 92 10.95 13.08 14.13
CA LEU A 92 11.09 12.63 15.51
C LEU A 92 12.43 11.92 15.77
N ASN A 93 13.02 11.25 14.76
CA ASN A 93 14.31 10.58 14.85
C ASN A 93 15.48 11.40 14.31
N TRP A 94 15.26 12.66 13.93
CA TRP A 94 16.28 13.47 13.29
C TRP A 94 17.41 13.87 14.23
N ASN A 95 17.14 14.03 15.53
CA ASN A 95 18.16 14.40 16.52
C ASN A 95 18.15 13.43 17.71
N PRO A 96 19.32 13.04 18.25
CA PRO A 96 20.70 13.36 17.82
C PRO A 96 21.24 12.48 16.67
N TYR A 97 22.32 12.91 15.99
CA TYR A 97 22.85 12.32 14.74
C TYR A 97 23.06 10.80 14.81
N TYR A 98 23.61 10.29 15.92
CA TYR A 98 23.92 8.87 16.13
C TYR A 98 22.68 7.98 16.31
N LYS A 99 21.48 8.57 16.43
CA LYS A 99 20.18 7.87 16.52
C LYS A 99 19.31 8.06 15.27
N ARG A 100 19.83 8.72 14.23
CA ARG A 100 19.10 8.95 12.98
C ARG A 100 18.76 7.62 12.30
N THR A 101 17.54 7.54 11.78
CA THR A 101 17.11 6.41 10.96
C THR A 101 16.39 6.92 9.73
N TYR A 102 16.76 6.37 8.57
CA TYR A 102 16.14 6.63 7.28
C TYR A 102 15.13 5.54 6.89
N THR A 103 14.92 4.54 7.77
CA THR A 103 14.00 3.43 7.53
C THR A 103 12.55 3.86 7.22
N PRO A 104 11.99 4.97 7.75
CA PRO A 104 10.66 5.41 7.33
C PRO A 104 10.55 5.78 5.85
N LEU A 105 11.67 6.07 5.16
CA LEU A 105 11.65 6.35 3.73
C LEU A 105 11.24 5.13 2.92
N ILE A 106 11.62 3.92 3.34
CA ILE A 106 11.20 2.67 2.69
C ILE A 106 9.67 2.56 2.74
N SER A 107 9.07 2.84 3.90
CA SER A 107 7.62 2.83 4.02
C SER A 107 6.95 3.96 3.25
N MET A 108 7.58 5.14 3.20
CA MET A 108 7.10 6.27 2.41
C MET A 108 7.04 5.93 0.91
N PHE A 109 8.04 5.23 0.38
CA PHE A 109 7.99 4.70 -0.98
C PHE A 109 6.83 3.74 -1.18
N GLY A 110 6.58 2.84 -0.22
CA GLY A 110 5.42 1.95 -0.24
C GLY A 110 4.09 2.71 -0.34
N PHE A 111 3.93 3.80 0.42
CA PHE A 111 2.71 4.62 0.36
C PHE A 111 2.61 5.52 -0.89
N LEU A 112 3.74 5.92 -1.49
CA LEU A 112 3.75 6.72 -2.71
C LEU A 112 3.45 5.89 -3.96
N LEU A 113 3.81 4.61 -3.96
CA LEU A 113 3.78 3.75 -5.13
C LEU A 113 2.41 3.69 -5.83
N PRO A 114 1.29 3.38 -5.13
CA PRO A 114 -0.04 3.37 -5.76
C PRO A 114 -0.60 4.76 -6.06
N LEU A 115 0.01 5.84 -5.57
CA LEU A 115 -0.41 7.21 -5.87
C LEU A 115 0.25 7.76 -7.15
N LEU A 116 1.48 7.33 -7.45
CA LEU A 116 2.30 7.92 -8.51
C LEU A 116 2.40 7.04 -9.76
N ILE A 117 2.41 5.72 -9.61
CA ILE A 117 2.68 4.83 -10.74
C ILE A 117 1.38 4.53 -11.48
N ARG A 118 1.35 4.91 -12.76
CA ARG A 118 0.26 4.64 -13.70
C ARG A 118 0.81 3.78 -14.84
N ASN A 119 0.79 2.46 -14.67
CA ASN A 119 1.41 1.54 -15.64
C ASN A 119 0.42 0.97 -16.67
N GLY A 120 -0.85 1.40 -16.67
CA GLY A 120 -1.89 0.77 -17.49
C GLY A 120 -2.21 -0.68 -17.08
N GLU A 121 -1.55 -1.16 -16.03
CA GLU A 121 -1.79 -2.43 -15.35
C GLU A 121 -2.77 -2.24 -14.20
N ASN A 122 -3.23 -3.34 -13.63
CA ASN A 122 -4.19 -3.32 -12.52
C ASN A 122 -3.59 -2.65 -11.27
N ILE A 123 -4.23 -1.57 -10.82
CA ILE A 123 -3.83 -0.78 -9.65
C ILE A 123 -3.75 -1.62 -8.37
N ILE A 124 -4.47 -2.74 -8.29
CA ILE A 124 -4.43 -3.66 -7.14
C ILE A 124 -3.03 -4.23 -6.93
N TRP A 125 -2.26 -4.47 -8.00
CA TRP A 125 -0.86 -4.89 -7.87
C TRP A 125 0.00 -3.81 -7.22
N MET A 126 -0.20 -2.55 -7.60
CA MET A 126 0.51 -1.40 -7.02
C MET A 126 0.11 -1.20 -5.55
N LEU A 127 -1.16 -1.39 -5.21
CA LEU A 127 -1.64 -1.36 -3.82
C LEU A 127 -0.99 -2.46 -2.97
N LEU A 128 -0.98 -3.70 -3.46
CA LEU A 128 -0.36 -4.83 -2.75
C LEU A 128 1.14 -4.64 -2.56
N LEU A 129 1.86 -4.26 -3.62
CA LEU A 129 3.30 -4.04 -3.57
C LEU A 129 3.64 -2.87 -2.64
N GLY A 130 2.86 -1.78 -2.72
CA GLY A 130 2.98 -0.62 -1.84
C GLY A 130 2.80 -0.99 -0.36
N LEU A 131 1.78 -1.79 -0.03
CA LEU A 131 1.54 -2.28 1.34
C LEU A 131 2.66 -3.18 1.85
N ILE A 132 3.17 -4.10 1.03
CA ILE A 132 4.29 -4.98 1.40
C ILE A 132 5.53 -4.13 1.71
N MET A 133 5.88 -3.16 0.86
CA MET A 133 6.99 -2.25 1.13
C MET A 133 6.76 -1.38 2.37
N ALA A 134 5.54 -0.88 2.56
CA ALA A 134 5.15 -0.11 3.74
C ALA A 134 5.37 -0.91 5.03
N PHE A 135 4.96 -2.18 5.03
CA PHE A 135 5.11 -3.10 6.16
C PHE A 135 6.56 -3.49 6.43
N ILE A 136 7.34 -3.81 5.39
CA ILE A 136 8.76 -4.15 5.54
C ILE A 136 9.53 -2.95 6.11
N GLY A 137 9.30 -1.74 5.59
CA GLY A 137 9.91 -0.52 6.10
C GLY A 137 9.53 -0.23 7.55
N SER A 138 8.28 -0.51 7.94
CA SER A 138 7.79 -0.28 9.30
C SER A 138 8.40 -1.27 10.29
N PHE A 139 8.61 -2.52 9.88
CA PHE A 139 9.30 -3.52 10.65
C PHE A 139 10.75 -3.12 10.91
N PHE A 140 11.51 -2.75 9.87
CA PHE A 140 12.89 -2.27 10.03
C PHE A 140 12.99 -1.03 10.91
N TYR A 141 12.01 -0.13 10.83
CA TYR A 141 11.92 1.04 11.69
C TYR A 141 11.87 0.68 13.18
N VAL A 142 11.11 -0.35 13.57
CA VAL A 142 11.04 -0.84 14.96
C VAL A 142 12.41 -1.26 15.49
N PHE A 143 13.24 -1.91 14.67
CA PHE A 143 14.60 -2.32 15.06
C PHE A 143 15.55 -1.14 15.13
N ALA A 144 15.50 -0.24 14.16
CA ALA A 144 16.37 0.93 14.13
C ALA A 144 16.13 1.84 15.35
N VAL A 145 14.86 2.07 15.69
CA VAL A 145 14.47 2.83 16.88
C VAL A 145 14.78 2.04 18.15
N GLY A 146 14.52 0.73 18.19
CA GLY A 146 14.77 -0.12 19.35
C GLY A 146 16.25 -0.19 19.78
N LYS A 147 17.19 -0.10 18.84
CA LYS A 147 18.63 -0.03 19.13
C LYS A 147 19.06 1.32 19.71
N ALA A 148 18.36 2.41 19.36
CA ALA A 148 18.74 3.77 19.74
C ALA A 148 18.38 4.14 21.19
N TYR A 149 17.56 3.33 21.88
CA TYR A 149 17.05 3.62 23.23
C TYR A 149 17.41 2.55 24.29
N LYS A 150 18.32 1.62 23.96
CA LYS A 150 19.09 0.88 24.96
C LYS A 150 20.26 1.74 25.43
#